data_AF-A0A8T1AXQ2-F1
#
_entry.id   AF-A0A8T1AXQ2-F1
#
_cell.length_a   1.000
_cell.length_b   1.000
_cell.length_c   1.000
_cell.angle_alpha   90.00
_cell.angle_beta   90.00
_cell.angle_gamma   90.00
#
_symmetry.space_group_name_H-M   'P 1'
#
loop_
_entity.id
_entity.type
_entity.pdbx_description
1 polymer ?
#
loop_
_entity_poly.entity_id
_entity_poly.type
_entity_poly.pdbx_seq_one_letter_code
_entity_poly.pdbx_strand_id
1 'polypeptide(L)'
;MLSGSLFRAAVLLTSCLLAVAQANTNQLTSNLNFQSAEERASTTSFGYKEDGGSWVIDSGAGLTVKVNQGSCDITSMVWNKAELQISKKMTHINSGLGKSVKSSIESLKDKTIQISCKATGLEHTYLFRPNENAIYMGTHHTKEMQLGELRFLARLDRKPLNNPMVPASKIDGMKAIEAHDVYADSKGVTASKFYSGIPFIDDKVHGVTGDAGGVFFIMSDYAYERSVGGPFFRDINNQCTEANELTFYMFSDHTRFEDYRYGFHGPYALVFTDGKAPAVTDVDFDFFQDLTLTGFVPETGRGSWTGTITDKNGVLSNSSVVVGFSNADAQYWVK
;
A
#
# COMPACT_ATOMS: atom_id res chain seq x y z
N MET A 1 -28.25 -25.88 -66.25
CA MET A 1 -29.26 -26.27 -65.25
C MET A 1 -29.40 -25.11 -64.28
N LEU A 2 -30.53 -24.39 -64.37
CA LEU A 2 -31.03 -23.40 -63.41
C LEU A 2 -31.43 -24.13 -62.09
N SER A 3 -31.48 -23.54 -60.90
CA SER A 3 -32.30 -22.41 -60.38
C SER A 3 -31.86 -22.15 -58.91
N GLY A 4 -32.22 -21.09 -58.16
CA GLY A 4 -33.23 -20.02 -58.29
C GLY A 4 -32.88 -18.82 -57.36
N SER A 5 -33.22 -17.59 -57.78
CA SER A 5 -34.36 -16.73 -57.35
C SER A 5 -34.15 -16.02 -55.99
N LEU A 6 -33.70 -14.76 -55.93
CA LEU A 6 -34.43 -13.47 -56.09
C LEU A 6 -35.61 -13.27 -55.11
N PHE A 7 -35.51 -12.26 -54.24
CA PHE A 7 -36.58 -11.27 -53.98
C PHE A 7 -36.01 -9.94 -53.45
N ARG A 8 -36.51 -8.83 -54.03
CA ARG A 8 -36.26 -7.41 -53.71
C ARG A 8 -37.42 -6.84 -52.89
N ALA A 9 -37.16 -5.85 -52.03
CA ALA A 9 -38.09 -4.74 -51.67
C ALA A 9 -37.25 -3.61 -51.06
N ALA A 10 -36.99 -2.49 -51.74
CA ALA A 10 -37.83 -1.31 -52.02
C ALA A 10 -38.01 -0.38 -50.79
N VAL A 11 -37.25 0.72 -50.83
CA VAL A 11 -37.32 1.92 -49.99
C VAL A 11 -38.45 2.82 -50.48
N LEU A 12 -39.23 3.44 -49.58
CA LEU A 12 -40.01 4.63 -49.90
C LEU A 12 -40.02 5.60 -48.69
N LEU A 13 -39.42 6.78 -48.89
CA LEU A 13 -39.62 7.97 -48.06
C LEU A 13 -40.96 8.63 -48.44
N THR A 14 -41.72 9.08 -47.45
CA THR A 14 -42.75 10.11 -47.64
C THR A 14 -42.72 11.11 -46.49
N SER A 15 -42.37 12.34 -46.86
CA SER A 15 -42.48 13.59 -46.12
C SER A 15 -43.92 14.14 -46.14
N CYS A 16 -44.41 14.69 -45.02
CA CYS A 16 -45.52 15.63 -45.00
C CYS A 16 -45.21 16.81 -44.06
N LEU A 17 -45.25 18.01 -44.65
CA LEU A 17 -45.28 19.34 -44.04
C LEU A 17 -46.74 19.73 -43.73
N LEU A 18 -46.97 20.52 -42.67
CA LEU A 18 -47.96 21.61 -42.45
C LEU A 18 -48.19 21.74 -40.93
N ALA A 19 -48.34 22.91 -40.27
CA ALA A 19 -48.42 24.30 -40.69
C ALA A 19 -48.06 25.20 -39.48
N VAL A 20 -47.60 26.42 -39.78
CA VAL A 20 -47.37 27.52 -38.84
C VAL A 20 -48.70 28.17 -38.44
N ALA A 21 -48.86 28.49 -37.15
CA ALA A 21 -49.78 29.52 -36.69
C ALA A 21 -49.09 30.37 -35.61
N GLN A 22 -48.86 31.65 -35.92
CA GLN A 22 -48.49 32.69 -34.95
C GLN A 22 -49.76 33.32 -34.37
N ALA A 23 -49.81 33.45 -33.04
CA ALA A 23 -50.62 34.48 -32.38
C ALA A 23 -49.91 34.94 -31.10
N ASN A 24 -49.65 36.25 -31.05
CA ASN A 24 -49.14 37.02 -29.91
C ASN A 24 -50.23 37.17 -28.83
N THR A 25 -49.86 37.12 -27.54
CA THR A 25 -50.08 38.21 -26.54
C THR A 25 -49.60 37.84 -25.13
N ASN A 26 -48.74 38.70 -24.58
CA ASN A 26 -48.60 39.15 -23.19
C ASN A 26 -48.26 38.20 -22.02
N GLN A 27 -47.16 38.59 -21.35
CA GLN A 27 -46.62 38.22 -20.04
C GLN A 27 -47.59 37.64 -19.00
N LEU A 28 -47.17 36.50 -18.42
CA LEU A 28 -47.37 36.17 -17.02
C LEU A 28 -46.13 35.42 -16.52
N THR A 29 -45.53 35.97 -15.47
CA THR A 29 -44.34 35.51 -14.76
C THR A 29 -44.56 34.13 -14.13
N SER A 30 -43.69 33.17 -14.41
CA SER A 30 -43.42 32.07 -13.49
C SER A 30 -41.93 31.73 -13.47
N ASN A 31 -41.34 31.92 -12.29
CA ASN A 31 -39.99 31.47 -11.96
C ASN A 31 -39.95 29.95 -12.03
N LEU A 32 -39.42 29.40 -13.13
CA LEU A 32 -38.99 28.00 -13.16
C LEU A 32 -37.47 27.98 -13.28
N ASN A 33 -36.87 28.07 -12.10
CA ASN A 33 -35.47 27.86 -11.86
C ASN A 33 -35.18 26.36 -12.07
N PHE A 34 -35.01 25.93 -13.32
CA PHE A 34 -34.33 24.67 -13.61
C PHE A 34 -32.83 24.91 -13.46
N GLN A 35 -32.39 25.08 -12.22
CA GLN A 35 -31.04 24.67 -11.86
C GLN A 35 -31.04 23.15 -12.00
N SER A 36 -30.59 22.68 -13.16
CA SER A 36 -30.06 21.33 -13.28
C SER A 36 -29.05 21.18 -12.15
N ALA A 37 -29.37 20.31 -11.19
CA ALA A 37 -28.42 19.79 -10.25
C ALA A 37 -27.40 18.95 -11.04
N GLU A 38 -26.49 19.62 -11.73
CA GLU A 38 -25.12 19.15 -11.78
C GLU A 38 -24.65 19.24 -10.33
N GLU A 39 -24.83 18.13 -9.63
CA GLU A 39 -24.00 17.76 -8.50
C GLU A 39 -22.56 18.04 -8.95
N ARG A 40 -22.03 19.22 -8.57
CA ARG A 40 -20.62 19.53 -8.73
C ARG A 40 -19.91 18.40 -8.00
N ALA A 41 -19.42 17.42 -8.76
CA ALA A 41 -18.38 16.54 -8.29
C ALA A 41 -17.31 17.48 -7.72
N SER A 42 -17.19 17.51 -6.40
CA SER A 42 -16.08 18.16 -5.73
C SER A 42 -14.86 17.46 -6.29
N THR A 43 -14.18 18.07 -7.26
CA THR A 43 -12.89 17.61 -7.74
C THR A 43 -11.96 17.71 -6.55
N THR A 44 -11.74 16.59 -5.87
CA THR A 44 -10.80 16.48 -4.77
C THR A 44 -9.43 16.85 -5.33
N SER A 45 -8.86 17.96 -4.85
CA SER A 45 -7.52 18.40 -5.24
C SER A 45 -6.52 17.83 -4.25
N PHE A 46 -5.39 17.36 -4.74
CA PHE A 46 -4.29 16.94 -3.89
C PHE A 46 -3.93 18.02 -2.86
N GLY A 47 -3.77 17.63 -1.60
CA GLY A 47 -3.48 18.55 -0.52
C GLY A 47 -3.73 17.95 0.86
N TYR A 48 -3.56 18.75 1.90
CA TYR A 48 -3.97 18.38 3.25
C TYR A 48 -4.72 19.50 3.96
N LYS A 49 -5.48 19.12 4.98
CA LYS A 49 -6.11 20.04 5.93
C LYS A 49 -6.04 19.47 7.34
N GLU A 50 -6.25 20.32 8.33
CA GLU A 50 -6.41 19.88 9.72
C GLU A 50 -7.88 19.60 10.04
N ASP A 51 -8.11 18.56 10.83
CA ASP A 51 -9.43 18.15 11.31
C ASP A 51 -9.28 17.50 12.69
N GLY A 52 -9.69 18.21 13.75
CA GLY A 52 -9.78 17.65 15.10
C GLY A 52 -8.48 17.03 15.65
N GLY A 53 -7.32 17.63 15.40
CA GLY A 53 -6.02 17.09 15.81
C GLY A 53 -5.52 15.95 14.91
N SER A 54 -6.03 15.85 13.69
CA SER A 54 -5.52 14.99 12.63
C SER A 54 -5.21 15.81 11.38
N TRP A 55 -4.25 15.33 10.58
CA TRP A 55 -4.09 15.76 9.20
C TRP A 55 -4.92 14.87 8.29
N VAL A 56 -5.71 15.47 7.41
CA VAL A 56 -6.49 14.78 6.39
C VAL A 56 -5.82 15.08 5.06
N ILE A 57 -5.23 14.05 4.46
CA ILE A 57 -4.51 14.10 3.20
C ILE A 57 -5.44 13.59 2.10
N ASP A 58 -5.60 14.36 1.04
CA ASP A 58 -6.29 13.98 -0.17
C ASP A 58 -5.25 13.78 -1.27
N SER A 59 -5.26 12.60 -1.90
CA SER A 59 -4.36 12.27 -3.01
C SER A 59 -4.66 13.04 -4.29
N GLY A 60 -5.87 13.59 -4.44
CA GLY A 60 -6.36 14.11 -5.73
C GLY A 60 -6.77 13.01 -6.72
N ALA A 61 -6.62 11.72 -6.37
CA ALA A 61 -6.93 10.57 -7.20
C ALA A 61 -7.91 9.57 -6.54
N GLY A 62 -8.55 9.97 -5.44
CA GLY A 62 -9.63 9.23 -4.79
C GLY A 62 -9.28 8.56 -3.46
N LEU A 63 -8.00 8.53 -3.06
CA LEU A 63 -7.56 8.16 -1.72
C LEU A 63 -7.59 9.37 -0.77
N THR A 64 -8.23 9.21 0.39
CA THR A 64 -8.13 10.14 1.53
C THR A 64 -7.57 9.41 2.74
N VAL A 65 -6.58 9.98 3.42
CA VAL A 65 -5.95 9.39 4.61
C VAL A 65 -6.02 10.36 5.78
N LYS A 66 -6.37 9.88 6.98
CA LYS A 66 -6.27 10.66 8.21
C LYS A 66 -5.15 10.16 9.10
N VAL A 67 -4.26 11.06 9.50
CA VAL A 67 -3.14 10.79 10.41
C VAL A 67 -3.31 11.60 11.69
N ASN A 68 -3.32 10.95 12.84
CA ASN A 68 -3.43 11.62 14.14
C ASN A 68 -2.13 12.39 14.47
N GLN A 69 -2.23 13.66 14.84
CA GLN A 69 -1.06 14.48 15.14
C GLN A 69 -0.35 14.05 16.44
N GLY A 70 -1.09 13.54 17.44
CA GLY A 70 -0.54 13.19 18.75
C GLY A 70 0.13 11.81 18.81
N SER A 71 -0.29 10.87 17.97
CA SER A 71 0.24 9.49 17.95
C SER A 71 0.91 9.07 16.64
N CYS A 72 0.68 9.81 15.55
CA CYS A 72 1.03 9.42 14.18
C CYS A 72 0.40 8.12 13.68
N ASP A 73 -0.68 7.69 14.33
CA ASP A 73 -1.50 6.59 13.85
C ASP A 73 -2.31 7.05 12.62
N ILE A 74 -2.42 6.17 11.62
CA ILE A 74 -3.44 6.30 10.58
C ILE A 74 -4.78 5.83 11.16
N THR A 75 -5.76 6.73 11.17
CA THR A 75 -7.07 6.53 11.79
C THR A 75 -8.22 6.41 10.79
N SER A 76 -7.96 6.70 9.52
CA SER A 76 -8.90 6.52 8.41
C SER A 76 -8.12 6.41 7.10
N MET A 77 -8.56 5.50 6.23
CA MET A 77 -8.09 5.35 4.86
C MET A 77 -9.31 5.12 3.98
N VAL A 78 -9.80 6.16 3.32
CA VAL A 78 -10.95 6.06 2.43
C VAL A 78 -10.46 5.87 1.00
N TRP A 79 -10.85 4.74 0.39
CA TRP A 79 -10.53 4.40 -0.99
C TRP A 79 -11.76 3.77 -1.64
N ASN A 80 -11.99 4.09 -2.92
CA ASN A 80 -13.14 3.58 -3.68
C ASN A 80 -14.48 3.72 -2.91
N LYS A 81 -14.66 4.88 -2.25
CA LYS A 81 -15.84 5.22 -1.42
C LYS A 81 -16.07 4.31 -0.21
N ALA A 82 -15.08 3.52 0.20
CA ALA A 82 -15.13 2.68 1.39
C ALA A 82 -14.09 3.13 2.42
N GLU A 83 -14.46 3.14 3.70
CA GLU A 83 -13.51 3.26 4.81
C GLU A 83 -12.79 1.92 4.95
N LEU A 84 -11.47 1.92 4.78
CA LEU A 84 -10.63 0.73 4.83
C LEU A 84 -9.97 0.55 6.19
N GLN A 85 -9.86 1.58 7.03
CA GLN A 85 -9.32 1.45 8.38
C GLN A 85 -10.36 0.81 9.31
N ILE A 86 -9.98 -0.24 10.03
CA ILE A 86 -10.86 -0.79 11.07
C ILE A 86 -11.04 0.23 12.22
N SER A 87 -12.25 0.34 12.77
CA SER A 87 -12.54 1.32 13.84
C SER A 87 -11.94 0.98 15.21
N LYS A 88 -11.59 -0.29 15.46
CA LYS A 88 -11.18 -0.79 16.79
C LYS A 88 -9.68 -0.66 17.07
N LYS A 89 -8.87 -0.58 16.03
CA LYS A 89 -7.40 -0.55 16.09
C LYS A 89 -6.91 0.41 15.02
N MET A 90 -5.69 0.93 15.16
CA MET A 90 -5.12 1.87 14.21
C MET A 90 -3.98 1.27 13.40
N THR A 91 -3.70 1.87 12.25
CA THR A 91 -2.57 1.50 11.39
C THR A 91 -1.33 2.29 11.81
N HIS A 92 -0.23 1.60 12.10
CA HIS A 92 0.98 2.21 12.67
C HIS A 92 2.22 1.30 12.67
N ILE A 93 3.35 1.86 13.09
CA ILE A 93 4.53 1.12 13.51
C ILE A 93 4.23 0.31 14.79
N ASN A 94 4.59 -0.97 14.80
CA ASN A 94 4.46 -1.91 15.92
C ASN A 94 3.06 -1.90 16.58
N SER A 95 2.96 -1.30 17.76
CA SER A 95 1.69 -1.16 18.51
C SER A 95 1.38 0.33 18.77
N GLY A 96 1.90 1.21 17.93
CA GLY A 96 1.89 2.66 18.07
C GLY A 96 3.24 3.19 18.57
N LEU A 97 3.53 4.44 18.24
CA LEU A 97 4.77 5.13 18.65
C LEU A 97 4.75 5.64 20.11
N GLY A 98 3.64 5.42 20.83
CA GLY A 98 3.47 5.81 22.23
C GLY A 98 2.89 7.22 22.42
N LYS A 99 3.04 7.77 23.63
CA LYS A 99 2.35 9.01 24.08
C LYS A 99 3.16 10.30 23.89
N SER A 100 4.41 10.21 23.43
CA SER A 100 5.33 11.36 23.34
C SER A 100 5.89 11.51 21.93
N VAL A 101 5.00 11.45 20.95
CA VAL A 101 5.35 11.65 19.54
C VAL A 101 5.40 13.14 19.25
N LYS A 102 6.51 13.60 18.67
CA LYS A 102 6.61 14.92 18.05
C LYS A 102 6.38 14.75 16.56
N SER A 103 5.28 15.28 16.07
CA SER A 103 4.91 15.19 14.67
C SER A 103 4.98 16.56 13.98
N SER A 104 5.24 16.55 12.68
CA SER A 104 5.20 17.74 11.83
C SER A 104 4.73 17.37 10.43
N ILE A 105 4.14 18.33 9.72
CA ILE A 105 3.75 18.18 8.31
C ILE A 105 4.31 19.35 7.50
N GLU A 106 4.76 19.07 6.27
CA GLU A 106 5.18 20.10 5.33
C GLU A 106 4.88 19.71 3.88
N SER A 107 4.82 20.71 3.00
CA SER A 107 4.81 20.50 1.54
C SER A 107 6.19 20.80 0.97
N LEU A 108 6.77 19.82 0.28
CA LEU A 108 8.07 19.91 -0.36
C LEU A 108 7.98 20.65 -1.71
N LYS A 109 9.15 20.90 -2.34
CA LYS A 109 9.24 21.69 -3.59
C LYS A 109 8.45 21.09 -4.75
N ASP A 110 8.39 19.76 -4.83
CA ASP A 110 7.64 19.00 -5.84
C ASP A 110 6.17 18.80 -5.48
N LYS A 111 5.70 19.45 -4.39
CA LYS A 111 4.39 19.33 -3.75
C LYS A 111 4.20 18.06 -2.93
N THR A 112 5.18 17.17 -2.81
CA THR A 112 5.07 16.01 -1.92
C THR A 112 4.74 16.48 -0.50
N ILE A 113 3.73 15.88 0.13
CA ILE A 113 3.39 16.14 1.53
C ILE A 113 4.19 15.16 2.37
N GLN A 114 5.01 15.69 3.27
CA GLN A 114 5.80 14.89 4.22
C GLN A 114 5.22 15.06 5.63
N ILE A 115 4.93 13.95 6.30
CA ILE A 115 4.63 13.89 7.72
C ILE A 115 5.79 13.18 8.41
N SER A 116 6.45 13.86 9.33
CA SER A 116 7.54 13.30 10.15
C SER A 116 7.05 13.06 11.57
N CYS A 117 7.35 11.88 12.12
CA CYS A 117 6.87 11.40 13.41
C CYS A 117 8.05 10.91 14.26
N LYS A 118 8.42 11.67 15.28
CA LYS A 118 9.59 11.42 16.12
C LYS A 118 9.19 10.93 17.50
N ALA A 119 9.73 9.79 17.90
CA ALA A 119 9.70 9.25 19.25
C ALA A 119 11.13 8.91 19.69
N THR A 120 11.33 8.51 20.95
CA THR A 120 12.66 8.08 21.42
C THR A 120 13.19 6.96 20.54
N GLY A 121 14.38 7.14 19.96
CA GLY A 121 15.03 6.16 19.10
C GLY A 121 14.33 5.79 17.79
N LEU A 122 13.24 6.45 17.40
CA LEU A 122 12.50 6.21 16.15
C LEU A 122 12.06 7.51 15.47
N GLU A 123 12.26 7.60 14.17
CA GLU A 123 11.68 8.63 13.30
C GLU A 123 10.99 7.95 12.11
N HIS A 124 9.66 8.01 12.09
CA HIS A 124 8.83 7.47 11.00
C HIS A 124 8.35 8.59 10.09
N THR A 125 8.34 8.34 8.79
CA THR A 125 7.92 9.33 7.78
C THR A 125 6.81 8.75 6.92
N TYR A 126 5.74 9.54 6.70
CA TYR A 126 4.74 9.31 5.65
C TYR A 126 4.91 10.36 4.56
N LEU A 127 4.84 9.96 3.30
CA LEU A 127 4.99 10.80 2.12
C LEU A 127 3.81 10.55 1.18
N PHE A 128 3.21 11.62 0.66
CA PHE A 128 2.08 11.57 -0.26
C PHE A 128 2.36 12.45 -1.47
N ARG A 129 2.10 11.95 -2.68
CA ARG A 129 2.39 12.64 -3.94
C ARG A 129 1.12 13.00 -4.72
N PRO A 130 1.13 14.07 -5.53
CA PRO A 130 -0.03 14.48 -6.31
C PRO A 130 -0.53 13.39 -7.26
N ASN A 131 -1.82 13.06 -7.14
CA ASN A 131 -2.55 12.09 -7.97
C ASN A 131 -2.05 10.64 -7.86
N GLU A 132 -1.41 10.30 -6.74
CA GLU A 132 -0.99 8.94 -6.45
C GLU A 132 -1.77 8.39 -5.25
N ASN A 133 -2.39 7.23 -5.43
CA ASN A 133 -3.10 6.52 -4.36
C ASN A 133 -2.12 5.62 -3.60
N ALA A 134 -1.13 6.25 -2.97
CA ALA A 134 -0.06 5.58 -2.24
C ALA A 134 0.33 6.35 -0.97
N ILE A 135 0.81 5.60 0.02
CA ILE A 135 1.47 6.13 1.22
C ILE A 135 2.90 5.63 1.19
N TYR A 136 3.84 6.50 0.85
CA TYR A 136 5.26 6.19 0.86
C TYR A 136 5.80 6.34 2.28
N MET A 137 6.70 5.45 2.68
CA MET A 137 7.14 5.34 4.06
C MET A 137 8.62 5.00 4.19
N GLY A 138 9.17 5.43 5.32
CA GLY A 138 10.49 5.04 5.80
C GLY A 138 10.58 5.20 7.31
N THR A 139 11.42 4.40 7.96
CA THR A 139 11.57 4.41 9.42
C THR A 139 13.04 4.42 9.79
N HIS A 140 13.51 5.50 10.39
CA HIS A 140 14.84 5.56 10.99
C HIS A 140 14.79 5.06 12.43
N HIS A 141 15.65 4.10 12.76
CA HIS A 141 15.72 3.43 14.06
C HIS A 141 17.13 3.47 14.64
N THR A 142 17.24 3.71 15.95
CA THR A 142 18.53 3.82 16.64
C THR A 142 18.62 2.91 17.85
N LYS A 143 19.84 2.73 18.37
CA LYS A 143 20.14 1.94 19.57
C LYS A 143 19.47 2.44 20.85
N GLU A 144 18.98 3.68 20.87
CA GLU A 144 18.25 4.24 22.02
C GLU A 144 16.95 3.49 22.30
N MET A 145 16.38 2.82 21.30
CA MET A 145 15.21 1.97 21.44
C MET A 145 15.57 0.54 21.03
N GLN A 146 15.72 -0.37 21.97
CA GLN A 146 15.89 -1.79 21.64
C GLN A 146 14.53 -2.44 21.40
N LEU A 147 14.39 -3.10 20.25
CA LEU A 147 13.16 -3.75 19.82
C LEU A 147 13.47 -5.20 19.41
N GLY A 148 12.59 -6.14 19.77
CA GLY A 148 12.63 -7.51 19.23
C GLY A 148 12.02 -7.62 17.83
N GLU A 149 11.33 -6.56 17.37
CA GLU A 149 10.72 -6.47 16.05
C GLU A 149 10.45 -5.01 15.67
N LEU A 150 10.52 -4.72 14.38
CA LEU A 150 10.05 -3.47 13.80
C LEU A 150 9.20 -3.80 12.59
N ARG A 151 7.93 -3.42 12.66
CA ARG A 151 6.93 -3.68 11.62
C ARG A 151 6.03 -2.48 11.44
N PHE A 152 5.51 -2.32 10.23
CA PHE A 152 4.37 -1.45 9.98
C PHE A 152 3.15 -2.34 9.70
N LEU A 153 2.02 -2.05 10.36
CA LEU A 153 0.79 -2.84 10.22
C LEU A 153 -0.36 -1.97 9.71
N ALA A 154 -0.81 -2.26 8.49
CA ALA A 154 -2.07 -1.78 7.96
C ALA A 154 -3.22 -2.66 8.46
N ARG A 155 -4.03 -2.13 9.37
CA ARG A 155 -5.15 -2.85 9.99
C ARG A 155 -6.44 -2.54 9.26
N LEU A 156 -6.72 -3.35 8.24
CA LEU A 156 -7.79 -3.09 7.29
C LEU A 156 -9.12 -3.71 7.72
N ASP A 157 -10.23 -3.00 7.51
CA ASP A 157 -11.58 -3.50 7.73
C ASP A 157 -11.86 -4.65 6.76
N ARG A 158 -12.38 -5.74 7.31
CA ARG A 158 -12.63 -6.99 6.57
C ARG A 158 -13.84 -6.93 5.67
N LYS A 159 -14.74 -5.96 5.86
CA LYS A 159 -15.91 -5.81 5.01
C LYS A 159 -15.50 -5.35 3.61
N PRO A 160 -14.74 -4.26 3.43
CA PRO A 160 -14.24 -3.86 2.11
C PRO A 160 -13.04 -4.68 1.62
N LEU A 161 -12.19 -5.21 2.53
CA LEU A 161 -11.02 -6.04 2.19
C LEU A 161 -11.21 -7.46 2.74
N ASN A 162 -12.14 -8.20 2.14
CA ASN A 162 -12.62 -9.50 2.60
C ASN A 162 -11.74 -10.69 2.20
N ASN A 163 -10.79 -10.52 1.28
CA ASN A 163 -9.90 -11.58 0.84
C ASN A 163 -8.55 -11.50 1.58
N PRO A 164 -8.19 -12.50 2.40
CA PRO A 164 -6.84 -12.58 2.96
C PRO A 164 -5.83 -12.83 1.84
N MET A 165 -4.56 -12.54 2.11
CA MET A 165 -3.50 -12.77 1.12
C MET A 165 -3.37 -14.26 0.78
N VAL A 166 -3.47 -15.12 1.79
CA VAL A 166 -3.54 -16.58 1.62
C VAL A 166 -4.62 -17.14 2.57
N PRO A 167 -5.35 -18.20 2.19
CA PRO A 167 -6.33 -18.82 3.09
C PRO A 167 -5.72 -19.29 4.42
N ALA A 168 -4.45 -19.70 4.38
CA ALA A 168 -3.70 -20.24 5.52
C ALA A 168 -3.30 -19.18 6.58
N SER A 169 -3.59 -17.89 6.38
CA SER A 169 -3.39 -16.83 7.37
C SER A 169 -4.68 -16.40 8.07
N LYS A 170 -5.82 -17.02 7.73
CA LYS A 170 -7.14 -16.75 8.33
C LYS A 170 -7.43 -17.75 9.44
N ILE A 171 -7.67 -17.24 10.65
CA ILE A 171 -7.80 -18.06 11.86
C ILE A 171 -9.18 -17.96 12.54
N ASP A 172 -10.18 -17.39 11.87
CA ASP A 172 -11.54 -17.25 12.42
C ASP A 172 -12.13 -18.58 12.89
N GLY A 173 -12.58 -18.62 14.14
CA GLY A 173 -13.22 -19.81 14.73
C GLY A 173 -12.27 -21.00 14.95
N MET A 174 -10.96 -20.83 14.70
CA MET A 174 -9.96 -21.87 14.92
C MET A 174 -9.47 -21.87 16.37
N LYS A 175 -8.88 -22.99 16.80
CA LYS A 175 -8.29 -23.14 18.14
C LYS A 175 -6.78 -23.14 18.05
N ALA A 176 -6.12 -22.48 18.99
CA ALA A 176 -4.66 -22.52 19.07
C ALA A 176 -4.19 -23.96 19.36
N ILE A 177 -3.18 -24.40 18.62
CA ILE A 177 -2.53 -25.71 18.76
C ILE A 177 -1.03 -25.61 19.07
N GLU A 178 -0.42 -24.44 18.82
CA GLU A 178 0.93 -24.10 19.25
C GLU A 178 0.95 -22.65 19.75
N ALA A 179 1.15 -22.49 21.06
CA ALA A 179 1.09 -21.22 21.77
C ALA A 179 -0.14 -20.38 21.37
N HIS A 180 0.08 -19.23 20.73
CA HIS A 180 -0.95 -18.31 20.28
C HIS A 180 -0.77 -17.90 18.81
N ASP A 181 -0.05 -18.71 18.02
CA ASP A 181 0.36 -18.32 16.67
C ASP A 181 0.08 -19.39 15.61
N VAL A 182 -0.13 -20.64 16.00
CA VAL A 182 -0.60 -21.71 15.10
C VAL A 182 -1.94 -22.22 15.58
N TYR A 183 -2.88 -22.30 14.65
CA TYR A 183 -4.27 -22.63 14.90
C TYR A 183 -4.72 -23.79 14.01
N ALA A 184 -5.76 -24.50 14.42
CA ALA A 184 -6.44 -25.50 13.60
C ALA A 184 -7.97 -25.38 13.70
N ASP A 185 -8.65 -25.69 12.60
CA ASP A 185 -10.10 -25.85 12.57
C ASP A 185 -10.53 -27.23 13.11
N SER A 186 -11.85 -27.49 13.14
CA SER A 186 -12.40 -28.77 13.61
C SER A 186 -12.08 -29.97 12.70
N LYS A 187 -11.54 -29.73 11.50
CA LYS A 187 -11.11 -30.75 10.53
C LYS A 187 -9.60 -30.97 10.57
N GLY A 188 -8.85 -30.23 11.39
CA GLY A 188 -7.40 -30.33 11.52
C GLY A 188 -6.63 -29.55 10.45
N VAL A 189 -7.28 -28.66 9.68
CA VAL A 189 -6.58 -27.76 8.76
C VAL A 189 -5.92 -26.66 9.57
N THR A 190 -4.60 -26.51 9.43
CA THR A 190 -3.82 -25.52 10.19
C THR A 190 -3.76 -24.17 9.49
N ALA A 191 -3.69 -23.10 10.28
CA ALA A 191 -3.48 -21.75 9.81
C ALA A 191 -2.59 -20.98 10.78
N SER A 192 -1.80 -20.05 10.24
CA SER A 192 -0.91 -19.19 10.99
C SER A 192 -0.56 -17.95 10.17
N LYS A 193 -0.37 -16.83 10.85
CA LYS A 193 0.23 -15.62 10.27
C LYS A 193 1.60 -15.90 9.62
N PHE A 194 2.38 -16.84 10.14
CA PHE A 194 3.68 -17.23 9.57
C PHE A 194 3.59 -17.92 8.20
N TYR A 195 2.43 -18.49 7.86
CA TYR A 195 2.20 -19.14 6.57
C TYR A 195 2.04 -18.14 5.42
N SER A 196 1.90 -16.84 5.75
CA SER A 196 1.89 -15.76 4.78
C SER A 196 3.28 -15.39 4.26
N GLY A 197 4.36 -15.78 4.95
CA GLY A 197 5.69 -15.28 4.62
C GLY A 197 6.21 -15.67 3.23
N ILE A 198 6.93 -14.74 2.62
CA ILE A 198 7.63 -14.90 1.35
C ILE A 198 9.11 -14.61 1.61
N PRO A 199 10.07 -15.35 1.02
CA PRO A 199 11.48 -15.00 1.11
C PRO A 199 11.73 -13.56 0.64
N PHE A 200 12.48 -12.76 1.40
CA PHE A 200 12.71 -11.33 1.10
C PHE A 200 13.30 -11.07 -0.30
N ILE A 201 14.02 -12.03 -0.88
CA ILE A 201 14.49 -11.94 -2.26
C ILE A 201 13.36 -11.93 -3.31
N ASP A 202 12.23 -12.56 -2.99
CA ASP A 202 11.04 -12.67 -3.85
C ASP A 202 9.91 -11.75 -3.40
N ASP A 203 9.94 -11.31 -2.14
CA ASP A 203 8.91 -10.48 -1.54
C ASP A 203 9.09 -9.01 -1.94
N LYS A 204 8.67 -8.66 -3.15
CA LYS A 204 8.68 -7.28 -3.65
C LYS A 204 7.31 -6.61 -3.65
N VAL A 205 6.27 -7.42 -3.69
CA VAL A 205 4.86 -7.00 -3.67
C VAL A 205 4.05 -8.04 -2.91
N HIS A 206 3.33 -7.61 -1.87
CA HIS A 206 2.33 -8.45 -1.19
C HIS A 206 1.15 -7.60 -0.72
N GLY A 207 -0.03 -8.19 -0.63
CA GLY A 207 -1.23 -7.41 -0.35
C GLY A 207 -2.49 -8.22 -0.13
N VAL A 208 -3.57 -7.51 0.13
CA VAL A 208 -4.91 -8.06 0.34
C VAL A 208 -5.90 -7.36 -0.58
N THR A 209 -7.01 -8.02 -0.87
CA THR A 209 -8.05 -7.51 -1.77
C THR A 209 -9.44 -7.64 -1.17
N GLY A 210 -10.43 -7.09 -1.86
CA GLY A 210 -11.84 -7.29 -1.59
C GLY A 210 -12.71 -6.41 -2.47
N ASP A 211 -13.94 -6.20 -2.04
CA ASP A 211 -14.96 -5.46 -2.81
C ASP A 211 -14.56 -4.00 -3.10
N ALA A 212 -13.72 -3.40 -2.25
CA ALA A 212 -13.23 -2.03 -2.47
C ALA A 212 -12.00 -1.93 -3.38
N GLY A 213 -11.38 -3.06 -3.76
CA GLY A 213 -10.16 -3.10 -4.57
C GLY A 213 -9.02 -3.83 -3.85
N GLY A 214 -7.80 -3.31 -3.95
CA GLY A 214 -6.61 -3.95 -3.37
C GLY A 214 -5.68 -2.96 -2.66
N VAL A 215 -5.03 -3.44 -1.60
CA VAL A 215 -4.02 -2.71 -0.82
C VAL A 215 -2.75 -3.55 -0.76
N PHE A 216 -1.63 -3.01 -1.22
CA PHE A 216 -0.38 -3.74 -1.40
C PHE A 216 0.80 -2.99 -0.78
N PHE A 217 1.66 -3.70 -0.05
CA PHE A 217 3.02 -3.23 0.21
C PHE A 217 3.88 -3.44 -1.03
N ILE A 218 4.63 -2.41 -1.38
CA ILE A 218 5.62 -2.41 -2.44
C ILE A 218 6.97 -2.04 -1.82
N MET A 219 7.94 -2.92 -2.00
CA MET A 219 9.28 -2.77 -1.44
C MET A 219 10.21 -2.21 -2.52
N SER A 220 10.87 -1.09 -2.23
CA SER A 220 11.96 -0.58 -3.08
C SER A 220 13.14 -1.55 -3.12
N ASP A 221 14.11 -1.28 -3.99
CA ASP A 221 15.35 -2.07 -4.06
C ASP A 221 16.16 -2.03 -2.76
N TYR A 222 16.02 -0.97 -1.96
CA TYR A 222 16.72 -0.80 -0.69
C TYR A 222 15.89 -1.20 0.54
N ALA A 223 14.62 -1.60 0.38
CA ALA A 223 13.68 -1.81 1.48
C ALA A 223 14.17 -2.76 2.58
N TYR A 224 14.95 -3.78 2.19
CA TYR A 224 15.48 -4.81 3.09
C TYR A 224 16.93 -4.59 3.51
N GLU A 225 17.57 -3.47 3.15
CA GLU A 225 19.00 -3.28 3.41
C GLU A 225 19.33 -3.24 4.90
N ARG A 226 18.40 -2.72 5.72
CA ARG A 226 18.49 -2.72 7.19
C ARG A 226 17.72 -3.86 7.84
N SER A 227 17.19 -4.80 7.07
CA SER A 227 16.61 -6.03 7.63
C SER A 227 17.70 -7.00 8.10
N VAL A 228 17.28 -8.15 8.63
CA VAL A 228 18.18 -9.21 9.12
C VAL A 228 17.85 -10.54 8.45
N GLY A 229 18.82 -11.46 8.42
CA GLY A 229 18.62 -12.85 8.00
C GLY A 229 18.86 -13.14 6.52
N GLY A 230 19.26 -12.13 5.73
CA GLY A 230 19.63 -12.29 4.33
C GLY A 230 18.45 -12.56 3.38
N PRO A 231 18.73 -12.95 2.13
CA PRO A 231 17.75 -13.03 1.05
C PRO A 231 16.62 -14.05 1.29
N PHE A 232 16.89 -15.08 2.09
CA PHE A 232 15.96 -16.19 2.30
C PHE A 232 15.15 -16.07 3.58
N PHE A 233 15.40 -15.02 4.37
CA PHE A 233 14.56 -14.70 5.51
C PHE A 233 13.13 -14.43 5.03
N ARG A 234 12.15 -14.84 5.82
CA ARG A 234 10.72 -14.66 5.57
C ARG A 234 10.05 -14.29 6.87
N ASP A 235 9.07 -13.40 6.79
CA ASP A 235 8.35 -12.94 7.97
C ASP A 235 6.85 -12.85 7.68
N ILE A 236 6.06 -12.36 8.63
CA ILE A 236 4.62 -12.27 8.52
C ILE A 236 4.24 -11.13 7.58
N ASN A 237 3.44 -11.45 6.57
CA ASN A 237 2.89 -10.48 5.61
C ASN A 237 1.39 -10.25 5.84
N ASN A 238 0.65 -11.24 6.36
CA ASN A 238 -0.78 -11.12 6.59
C ASN A 238 -1.30 -11.99 7.75
N GLN A 239 -2.28 -11.45 8.48
CA GLN A 239 -3.12 -12.20 9.40
C GLN A 239 -4.56 -11.72 9.32
N CYS A 240 -5.51 -12.65 9.15
CA CYS A 240 -6.93 -12.31 9.12
C CYS A 240 -7.61 -12.77 10.41
N THR A 241 -7.95 -11.79 11.25
CA THR A 241 -8.67 -11.95 12.54
C THR A 241 -9.83 -10.95 12.63
N GLU A 242 -9.81 -10.01 13.58
CA GLU A 242 -10.79 -8.92 13.60
C GLU A 242 -10.56 -7.93 12.45
N ALA A 243 -9.32 -7.81 11.99
CA ALA A 243 -8.91 -7.04 10.81
C ALA A 243 -8.26 -7.97 9.78
N ASN A 244 -8.18 -7.53 8.53
CA ASN A 244 -7.27 -8.09 7.54
C ASN A 244 -5.93 -7.37 7.71
N GLU A 245 -5.15 -7.79 8.71
CA GLU A 245 -3.90 -7.13 9.08
C GLU A 245 -2.84 -7.46 8.01
N LEU A 246 -2.44 -6.45 7.26
CA LEU A 246 -1.39 -6.50 6.24
C LEU A 246 -0.13 -5.88 6.84
N THR A 247 1.01 -6.54 6.75
CA THR A 247 2.21 -6.15 7.50
C THR A 247 3.47 -6.18 6.65
N PHE A 248 4.34 -5.20 6.89
CA PHE A 248 5.74 -5.27 6.47
C PHE A 248 6.63 -5.32 7.72
N TYR A 249 7.31 -6.45 7.93
CA TYR A 249 8.31 -6.60 8.98
C TYR A 249 9.68 -6.19 8.44
N MET A 250 10.17 -5.05 8.95
CA MET A 250 11.52 -4.57 8.67
C MET A 250 12.55 -5.46 9.35
N PHE A 251 12.27 -5.97 10.55
CA PHE A 251 13.01 -7.06 11.20
C PHE A 251 12.19 -7.69 12.32
N SER A 252 12.59 -8.89 12.76
CA SER A 252 12.04 -9.57 13.93
C SER A 252 13.05 -10.55 14.53
N ASP A 253 12.71 -11.13 15.68
CA ASP A 253 13.36 -12.33 16.26
C ASP A 253 12.86 -13.65 15.63
N HIS A 254 11.99 -13.62 14.62
CA HIS A 254 11.43 -14.83 14.00
C HIS A 254 12.51 -15.58 13.22
N THR A 255 13.14 -16.59 13.83
CA THR A 255 14.27 -17.34 13.24
C THR A 255 15.50 -16.49 12.93
N ARG A 256 15.67 -15.35 13.62
CA ARG A 256 16.82 -14.46 13.45
C ARG A 256 18.13 -15.15 13.84
N PHE A 257 19.17 -14.94 13.03
CA PHE A 257 20.54 -15.45 13.28
C PHE A 257 21.63 -14.38 13.09
N GLU A 258 21.26 -13.13 12.81
CA GLU A 258 22.16 -11.97 12.70
C GLU A 258 21.76 -10.89 13.71
N ASP A 259 22.71 -10.04 14.10
CA ASP A 259 22.42 -8.84 14.90
C ASP A 259 21.55 -7.84 14.13
N TYR A 260 20.75 -7.05 14.85
CA TYR A 260 19.94 -6.00 14.25
C TYR A 260 20.79 -4.90 13.61
N ARG A 261 20.35 -4.45 12.45
CA ARG A 261 20.89 -3.27 11.76
C ARG A 261 20.04 -2.07 12.14
N TYR A 262 20.71 -0.97 12.46
CA TYR A 262 20.09 0.32 12.79
C TYR A 262 20.20 1.27 11.59
N GLY A 263 19.48 2.38 11.62
CA GLY A 263 19.44 3.35 10.53
C GLY A 263 18.08 3.36 9.83
N PHE A 264 18.06 3.69 8.55
CA PHE A 264 16.83 3.87 7.78
C PHE A 264 16.34 2.56 7.16
N HIS A 265 15.17 2.09 7.60
CA HIS A 265 14.46 0.96 7.01
C HIS A 265 13.47 1.45 5.95
N GLY A 266 13.48 0.83 4.76
CA GLY A 266 12.76 1.27 3.57
C GLY A 266 13.69 1.80 2.48
N PRO A 267 13.18 2.56 1.49
CA PRO A 267 11.78 2.96 1.32
C PRO A 267 10.82 1.80 1.06
N TYR A 268 9.56 1.96 1.46
CA TYR A 268 8.45 1.07 1.11
C TYR A 268 7.17 1.89 0.94
N ALA A 269 6.17 1.37 0.23
CA ALA A 269 4.91 2.06 0.00
C ALA A 269 3.71 1.15 0.25
N LEU A 270 2.62 1.72 0.76
CA LEU A 270 1.30 1.10 0.79
C LEU A 270 0.46 1.68 -0.35
N VAL A 271 0.15 0.86 -1.36
CA VAL A 271 -0.49 1.29 -2.62
C VAL A 271 -1.92 0.76 -2.71
N PHE A 272 -2.84 1.62 -3.15
CA PHE A 272 -4.26 1.36 -3.27
C PHE A 272 -4.64 1.25 -4.74
N THR A 273 -5.29 0.15 -5.12
CA THR A 273 -5.62 -0.19 -6.51
C THR A 273 -7.07 -0.64 -6.63
N ASP A 274 -7.52 -0.88 -7.86
CA ASP A 274 -8.81 -1.50 -8.18
C ASP A 274 -8.89 -3.01 -7.88
N GLY A 275 -7.81 -3.60 -7.34
CA GLY A 275 -7.72 -5.01 -6.97
C GLY A 275 -6.56 -5.74 -7.64
N LYS A 276 -6.02 -5.22 -8.75
CA LYS A 276 -4.83 -5.79 -9.38
C LYS A 276 -3.57 -5.39 -8.61
N ALA A 277 -2.73 -6.36 -8.29
CA ALA A 277 -1.41 -6.08 -7.73
C ALA A 277 -0.57 -5.24 -8.72
N PRO A 278 0.00 -4.10 -8.29
CA PRO A 278 0.88 -3.30 -9.13
C PRO A 278 2.24 -3.99 -9.30
N ALA A 279 2.99 -3.61 -10.34
CA ALA A 279 4.41 -3.94 -10.44
C ALA A 279 5.24 -2.96 -9.60
N VAL A 280 6.44 -3.36 -9.17
CA VAL A 280 7.37 -2.46 -8.48
C VAL A 280 7.69 -1.22 -9.32
N THR A 281 7.81 -1.41 -10.64
CA THR A 281 8.07 -0.34 -11.61
C THR A 281 6.94 0.67 -11.77
N ASP A 282 5.74 0.38 -11.23
CA ASP A 282 4.61 1.32 -11.24
C ASP A 282 4.71 2.34 -10.08
N VAL A 283 5.67 2.15 -9.16
CA VAL A 283 5.86 2.97 -7.96
C VAL A 283 7.21 3.68 -8.06
N ASP A 284 7.16 5.01 -8.14
CA ASP A 284 8.36 5.84 -8.22
C ASP A 284 8.94 6.04 -6.81
N PHE A 285 10.04 5.35 -6.52
CA PHE A 285 10.84 5.58 -5.31
C PHE A 285 12.03 6.51 -5.55
N ASP A 286 12.28 6.94 -6.79
CA ASP A 286 13.44 7.77 -7.14
C ASP A 286 13.33 9.17 -6.53
N PHE A 287 12.11 9.66 -6.26
CA PHE A 287 11.95 10.94 -5.55
C PHE A 287 12.56 10.94 -4.14
N PHE A 288 12.77 9.78 -3.51
CA PHE A 288 13.49 9.72 -2.22
C PHE A 288 14.92 10.23 -2.33
N GLN A 289 15.53 10.15 -3.51
CA GLN A 289 16.92 10.60 -3.74
C GLN A 289 17.10 12.10 -3.51
N ASP A 290 16.03 12.89 -3.64
CA ASP A 290 16.02 14.34 -3.42
C ASP A 290 15.61 14.73 -1.99
N LEU A 291 15.25 13.76 -1.14
CA LEU A 291 14.78 14.01 0.23
C LEU A 291 15.94 14.04 1.24
N THR A 292 15.79 14.88 2.24
CA THR A 292 16.68 14.88 3.42
C THR A 292 16.02 14.11 4.56
N LEU A 293 16.12 12.77 4.52
CA LEU A 293 15.60 11.88 5.56
C LEU A 293 16.73 11.35 6.44
N THR A 294 16.53 11.32 7.76
CA THR A 294 17.53 10.84 8.72
C THR A 294 17.97 9.41 8.39
N GLY A 295 19.27 9.22 8.15
CA GLY A 295 19.87 7.91 7.89
C GLY A 295 19.61 7.31 6.50
N PHE A 296 18.82 7.98 5.64
CA PHE A 296 18.67 7.57 4.24
C PHE A 296 19.95 7.89 3.47
N VAL A 297 20.44 6.93 2.69
CA VAL A 297 21.63 7.10 1.84
C VAL A 297 21.16 7.17 0.39
N PRO A 298 21.34 8.31 -0.30
CA PRO A 298 20.99 8.43 -1.71
C PRO A 298 21.97 7.65 -2.59
N GLU A 299 21.59 7.37 -3.83
CA GLU A 299 22.38 6.60 -4.79
C GLU A 299 23.77 7.19 -5.07
N THR A 300 23.88 8.52 -5.03
CA THR A 300 25.17 9.21 -5.16
C THR A 300 26.15 8.88 -4.03
N GLY A 301 25.67 8.36 -2.90
CA GLY A 301 26.47 7.86 -1.78
C GLY A 301 26.66 6.33 -1.78
N ARG A 302 26.18 5.63 -2.81
CA ARG A 302 26.25 4.16 -2.91
C ARG A 302 27.28 3.73 -3.96
N GLY A 303 27.85 2.54 -3.74
CA GLY A 303 28.70 1.86 -4.72
C GLY A 303 28.02 0.58 -5.23
N SER A 304 28.54 0.01 -6.30
CA SER A 304 28.05 -1.26 -6.85
C SER A 304 29.18 -2.28 -7.01
N TRP A 305 28.83 -3.56 -6.99
CA TRP A 305 29.73 -4.66 -7.30
C TRP A 305 29.19 -5.41 -8.52
N THR A 306 30.08 -5.74 -9.45
CA THR A 306 29.75 -6.56 -10.62
C THR A 306 30.79 -7.67 -10.76
N GLY A 307 30.36 -8.85 -11.17
CA GLY A 307 31.21 -10.01 -11.31
C GLY A 307 30.49 -11.20 -11.94
N THR A 308 31.19 -12.33 -12.06
CA THR A 308 30.64 -13.57 -12.65
C THR A 308 30.92 -14.74 -11.72
N ILE A 309 29.89 -15.53 -11.42
CA ILE A 309 30.04 -16.80 -10.69
C ILE A 309 30.45 -17.88 -11.70
N THR A 310 31.58 -18.54 -11.45
CA THR A 310 32.09 -19.63 -12.29
C THR A 310 32.13 -20.93 -11.50
N ASP A 311 31.32 -21.91 -11.89
CA ASP A 311 31.29 -23.24 -11.29
C ASP A 311 32.20 -24.22 -12.07
N LYS A 312 33.51 -24.11 -11.85
CA LYS A 312 34.51 -24.92 -12.57
C LYS A 312 34.38 -26.42 -12.32
N ASN A 313 33.76 -26.81 -11.20
CA ASN A 313 33.68 -28.20 -10.76
C ASN A 313 32.28 -28.81 -10.93
N GLY A 314 31.31 -28.05 -11.47
CA GLY A 314 29.94 -28.52 -11.70
C GLY A 314 29.15 -28.79 -10.40
N VAL A 315 29.49 -28.11 -9.30
CA VAL A 315 28.85 -28.28 -7.99
C VAL A 315 27.44 -27.70 -7.96
N LEU A 316 27.19 -26.61 -8.69
CA LEU A 316 25.92 -25.88 -8.71
C LEU A 316 24.89 -26.55 -9.63
N SER A 317 25.33 -27.34 -10.61
CA SER A 317 24.44 -28.03 -11.56
C SER A 317 23.38 -27.06 -12.14
N ASN A 318 22.09 -27.38 -12.05
CA ASN A 318 20.97 -26.55 -12.51
C ASN A 318 20.37 -25.64 -11.41
N SER A 319 21.07 -25.42 -10.29
CA SER A 319 20.58 -24.57 -9.21
C SER A 319 20.57 -23.09 -9.59
N SER A 320 19.52 -22.38 -9.19
CA SER A 320 19.54 -20.92 -9.16
C SER A 320 20.58 -20.44 -8.15
N VAL A 321 21.42 -19.50 -8.54
CA VAL A 321 22.46 -18.92 -7.68
C VAL A 321 21.93 -17.63 -7.08
N VAL A 322 22.33 -17.33 -5.84
CA VAL A 322 22.09 -16.03 -5.22
C VAL A 322 23.41 -15.61 -4.59
N VAL A 323 23.83 -14.38 -4.86
CA VAL A 323 25.00 -13.77 -4.23
C VAL A 323 24.49 -12.80 -3.18
N GLY A 324 24.87 -13.01 -1.92
CA GLY A 324 24.57 -12.11 -0.80
C GLY A 324 25.79 -11.33 -0.34
N PHE A 325 25.60 -10.06 0.02
CA PHE A 325 26.58 -9.21 0.66
C PHE A 325 26.00 -8.75 1.99
N SER A 326 26.73 -8.88 3.09
CA SER A 326 26.28 -8.35 4.38
C SER A 326 27.42 -7.89 5.26
N ASN A 327 27.13 -6.90 6.10
CA ASN A 327 27.95 -6.47 7.22
C ASN A 327 27.03 -6.03 8.38
N ALA A 328 27.60 -5.39 9.41
CA ALA A 328 26.84 -4.91 10.57
C ALA A 328 25.86 -3.76 10.25
N ASP A 329 26.02 -3.11 9.10
CA ASP A 329 25.23 -1.94 8.72
C ASP A 329 24.16 -2.27 7.67
N ALA A 330 24.46 -3.12 6.70
CA ALA A 330 23.55 -3.41 5.58
C ALA A 330 23.63 -4.85 5.06
N GLN A 331 22.60 -5.26 4.32
CA GLN A 331 22.55 -6.49 3.52
C GLN A 331 22.02 -6.23 2.10
N TYR A 332 22.54 -6.97 1.13
CA TYR A 332 22.15 -6.90 -0.29
C TYR A 332 22.22 -8.28 -0.91
N TRP A 333 21.51 -8.48 -2.03
CA TRP A 333 21.58 -9.71 -2.80
C TRP A 333 21.24 -9.50 -4.27
N VAL A 334 21.63 -10.47 -5.10
CA VAL A 334 21.28 -10.55 -6.52
C VAL A 334 21.14 -12.02 -6.94
N LYS A 335 20.24 -12.30 -7.88
CA LYS A 335 20.05 -13.62 -8.52
C LYS A 335 21.01 -13.78 -9.70
#